data_AF-A0A015KNQ1-F1
#
_entry.id   AF-A0A015KNQ1-F1
#
_cell.length_a   1.000
_cell.length_b   1.000
_cell.length_c   1.000
_cell.angle_alpha   90.00
_cell.angle_beta   90.00
_cell.angle_gamma   90.00
#
_symmetry.space_group_name_H-M   'P 1'
#
loop_
_entity.id
_entity.type
_entity.pdbx_description
1 polymer ?
#
loop_
_entity_poly.entity_id
_entity_poly.type
_entity_poly.pdbx_seq_one_letter_code
_entity_poly.pdbx_strand_id
1 'polypeptide(L)'
;MINSLPTQLILLKSLLTDYTIPIYNTTPRPAFVKFLPSQKALVSPYLSTQFYQHRVDSIEYYTALRDEHFSMSPGSFISSALSVEHRSIVLDRVLVVIDSKPTLLTDPSEIKQAAIKHFQSVVTPPLFQHSSIDLFPSRWQKAYTPISSIDSSLYTSVMSPILEEE
;
A
#
# COMPACT_ATOMS: atom_id res chain seq x y z
N MET A 1 -22.98 -7.49 -28.53
CA MET A 1 -22.64 -6.73 -29.75
C MET A 1 -21.16 -6.91 -30.01
N ILE A 2 -20.78 -7.64 -31.06
CA ILE A 2 -19.37 -7.83 -31.43
C ILE A 2 -19.01 -6.68 -32.35
N ASN A 3 -18.26 -5.70 -31.86
CA ASN A 3 -17.75 -4.61 -32.69
C ASN A 3 -16.94 -5.20 -33.85
N SER A 4 -17.19 -4.73 -35.07
CA SER A 4 -16.48 -5.23 -36.24
C SER A 4 -14.99 -4.87 -36.12
N LEU A 5 -14.11 -5.73 -36.64
CA LEU A 5 -12.65 -5.55 -36.64
C LEU A 5 -12.19 -4.13 -37.11
N PRO A 6 -12.83 -3.50 -38.12
CA PRO A 6 -12.53 -2.13 -38.50
C PRO A 6 -12.69 -1.12 -37.37
N THR A 7 -13.73 -1.25 -36.53
CA THR A 7 -13.99 -0.34 -35.41
C THR A 7 -12.90 -0.44 -34.33
N GLN A 8 -12.41 -1.65 -34.04
CA GLN A 8 -11.32 -1.84 -33.07
C GLN A 8 -10.00 -1.21 -33.54
N LEU A 9 -9.71 -1.27 -34.84
CA LEU A 9 -8.50 -0.67 -35.41
C LEU A 9 -8.57 0.86 -35.41
N ILE A 10 -9.75 1.44 -35.59
CA ILE A 10 -9.97 2.89 -35.45
C ILE A 10 -9.75 3.34 -34.01
N LEU A 11 -10.29 2.59 -33.03
CA LEU A 11 -10.08 2.88 -31.60
C LEU A 11 -8.60 2.77 -31.20
N LEU A 12 -7.91 1.72 -31.67
CA LEU A 12 -6.48 1.56 -31.44
C LEU A 12 -5.70 2.75 -32.00
N LYS A 13 -6.06 3.24 -33.19
CA LYS A 13 -5.43 4.42 -33.80
C LYS A 13 -5.67 5.69 -32.98
N SER A 14 -6.84 5.87 -32.37
CA SER A 14 -7.09 7.01 -31.48
C SER A 14 -6.31 6.95 -30.17
N LEU A 15 -6.00 5.75 -29.68
CA LEU A 15 -5.23 5.54 -28.45
C LEU A 15 -3.72 5.68 -28.66
N LEU A 16 -3.25 5.52 -29.90
CA LEU A 16 -1.84 5.56 -30.28
C LEU A 16 -1.55 6.82 -31.11
N THR A 17 -1.64 8.00 -30.49
CA THR A 17 -1.48 9.29 -31.20
C THR A 17 -0.13 9.43 -31.90
N ASP A 18 0.92 8.85 -31.34
CA ASP A 18 2.29 8.99 -31.84
C ASP A 18 2.74 7.81 -32.71
N TYR A 19 1.87 6.82 -32.93
CA TYR A 19 2.17 5.64 -33.75
C TYR A 19 1.35 5.63 -35.04
N THR A 20 2.06 5.66 -36.17
CA THR A 20 1.43 5.58 -37.49
C THR A 20 1.24 4.12 -37.89
N ILE A 21 -0.02 3.65 -37.87
CA ILE A 21 -0.37 2.32 -38.38
C ILE A 21 -0.16 2.31 -39.90
N PRO A 22 0.66 1.40 -40.45
CA PRO A 22 0.86 1.25 -41.89
C PRO A 22 -0.45 1.02 -42.62
N ILE A 23 -0.56 1.55 -43.84
CA ILE A 23 -1.71 1.32 -44.72
C ILE A 23 -1.82 -0.20 -45.00
N TYR A 24 -2.99 -0.78 -44.76
CA TYR A 24 -3.23 -2.20 -44.95
C TYR A 24 -4.43 -2.46 -45.86
N ASN A 25 -4.38 -3.57 -46.60
CA ASN A 25 -5.50 -4.07 -47.38
C ASN A 25 -6.07 -5.33 -46.71
N THR A 26 -7.39 -5.40 -46.55
CA THR A 26 -8.09 -6.56 -45.99
C THR A 26 -8.28 -7.67 -47.02
N THR A 27 -8.03 -7.38 -48.30
CA THR A 27 -8.12 -8.32 -49.42
C THR A 27 -6.78 -8.43 -50.15
N PRO A 28 -6.32 -9.64 -50.51
CA PRO A 28 -6.91 -10.95 -50.23
C PRO A 28 -6.69 -11.40 -48.77
N ARG A 29 -7.66 -12.13 -48.19
CA ARG A 29 -7.67 -12.58 -46.78
C ARG A 29 -6.36 -13.24 -46.30
N PRO A 30 -5.67 -14.09 -47.08
CA PRO A 30 -4.41 -14.70 -46.64
C PRO A 30 -3.29 -13.69 -46.39
N ALA A 31 -3.25 -12.59 -47.15
CA ALA A 31 -2.26 -11.53 -46.97
C ALA A 31 -2.54 -10.75 -45.68
N PHE A 32 -3.81 -10.44 -45.41
CA PHE A 32 -4.23 -9.76 -44.19
C PHE A 32 -3.95 -10.59 -42.93
N VAL A 33 -4.20 -11.90 -42.96
CA VAL A 33 -3.90 -12.79 -41.82
C VAL A 33 -2.39 -12.82 -41.51
N LYS A 34 -1.53 -12.75 -42.54
CA LYS A 34 -0.06 -12.67 -42.35
C LYS A 34 0.41 -11.29 -41.87
N PHE A 35 -0.35 -10.24 -42.12
CA PHE A 35 -0.05 -8.87 -41.68
C PHE A 35 -0.31 -8.65 -40.19
N LEU A 36 -1.35 -9.29 -39.61
CA LEU A 36 -1.68 -9.08 -38.19
C LEU A 36 -0.54 -9.42 -37.21
N PRO A 37 0.19 -10.54 -37.35
CA PRO A 37 1.33 -10.85 -36.49
C PRO A 37 2.46 -9.83 -36.60
N SER A 38 2.74 -9.30 -37.80
CA SER A 38 3.79 -8.29 -37.97
C SER A 38 3.42 -6.97 -37.30
N GLN A 39 2.16 -6.55 -37.39
CA GLN A 39 1.69 -5.37 -36.66
C GLN A 39 1.71 -5.58 -35.15
N LYS A 40 1.27 -6.75 -34.68
CA LYS A 40 1.36 -7.09 -33.25
C LYS A 40 2.81 -7.02 -32.76
N ALA A 41 3.76 -7.55 -33.53
CA ALA A 41 5.18 -7.54 -33.19
C ALA A 41 5.77 -6.12 -33.12
N LEU A 42 5.18 -5.13 -33.79
CA LEU A 42 5.59 -3.74 -33.74
C LEU A 42 4.89 -2.94 -32.62
N VAL A 43 3.57 -3.09 -32.51
CA VAL A 43 2.76 -2.33 -31.53
C VAL A 43 3.01 -2.83 -30.09
N SER A 44 3.20 -4.13 -29.92
CA SER A 44 3.42 -4.72 -28.58
C SER A 44 4.64 -4.13 -27.86
N PRO A 45 5.86 -4.09 -28.44
CA PRO A 45 7.00 -3.48 -27.76
C PRO A 45 6.84 -1.98 -27.53
N TYR A 46 6.22 -1.25 -28.47
CA TYR A 46 5.91 0.18 -28.26
C TYR A 46 5.02 0.40 -27.04
N LEU A 47 3.92 -0.34 -26.93
CA LEU A 47 3.03 -0.28 -25.78
C LEU A 47 3.74 -0.70 -24.49
N SER A 48 4.54 -1.76 -24.53
CA SER A 48 5.33 -2.18 -23.37
C SER A 48 6.24 -1.06 -22.86
N THR A 49 6.91 -0.33 -23.77
CA THR A 49 7.75 0.82 -23.41
C THR A 49 6.92 1.95 -22.81
N GLN A 50 5.76 2.28 -23.40
CA GLN A 50 4.88 3.32 -22.88
C GLN A 50 4.31 2.98 -21.50
N PHE A 51 3.85 1.75 -21.29
CA PHE A 51 3.39 1.28 -19.98
C PHE A 51 4.52 1.27 -18.95
N TYR A 52 5.73 0.90 -19.37
CA TYR A 52 6.89 0.97 -18.50
C TYR A 52 7.19 2.42 -18.09
N GLN A 53 7.21 3.35 -19.05
CA GLN A 53 7.45 4.76 -18.79
C GLN A 53 6.39 5.32 -17.84
N HIS A 54 5.11 5.14 -18.17
CA HIS A 54 4.00 5.56 -17.30
C HIS A 54 4.12 4.99 -15.88
N ARG A 55 4.57 3.73 -15.75
CA ARG A 55 4.78 3.11 -14.43
C ARG A 55 5.92 3.78 -13.67
N VAL A 56 7.04 4.07 -14.33
CA VAL A 56 8.18 4.79 -13.72
C VAL A 56 7.74 6.18 -13.28
N ASP A 57 7.11 6.95 -14.15
CA ASP A 57 6.63 8.30 -13.87
C ASP A 57 5.62 8.30 -12.70
N SER A 58 4.72 7.31 -12.67
CA SER A 58 3.76 7.14 -11.57
C SER A 58 4.46 6.83 -10.24
N ILE A 59 5.47 5.95 -10.26
CA ILE A 59 6.24 5.62 -9.04
C ILE A 59 6.96 6.86 -8.52
N GLU A 60 7.61 7.63 -9.40
CA GLU A 60 8.30 8.87 -9.04
C GLU A 60 7.33 9.89 -8.45
N TYR A 61 6.21 10.15 -9.13
CA TYR A 61 5.17 11.06 -8.67
C TYR A 61 4.63 10.69 -7.28
N TYR A 62 4.20 9.43 -7.08
CA TYR A 62 3.64 9.01 -5.80
C TYR A 62 4.68 8.85 -4.70
N THR A 63 5.97 8.76 -5.04
CA THR A 63 7.06 8.82 -4.05
C THR A 63 7.24 10.25 -3.57
N ALA A 64 7.36 11.22 -4.48
CA ALA A 64 7.45 12.64 -4.14
C ALA A 64 6.24 13.13 -3.33
N LEU A 65 5.03 12.71 -3.72
CA LEU A 65 3.80 13.04 -2.98
C LEU A 65 3.82 12.48 -1.55
N ARG A 66 4.40 11.29 -1.36
CA ARG A 66 4.51 10.67 -0.04
C ARG A 66 5.51 11.40 0.84
N ASP A 67 6.61 11.86 0.28
CA ASP A 67 7.62 12.67 0.99
C ASP A 67 7.05 14.04 1.39
N GLU A 68 6.20 14.63 0.54
CA GLU A 68 5.43 15.82 0.89
C GLU A 68 4.45 15.54 2.03
N HIS A 69 3.69 14.45 1.97
CA HIS A 69 2.79 14.05 3.05
C HIS A 69 3.52 13.81 4.37
N PHE A 70 4.74 13.24 4.33
CA PHE A 70 5.56 13.06 5.53
C PHE A 70 5.85 14.40 6.22
N SER A 71 6.11 15.44 5.45
CA SER A 71 6.40 16.79 5.95
C SER A 71 5.14 17.55 6.39
N MET A 72 4.04 17.40 5.66
CA MET A 72 2.82 18.20 5.86
C MET A 72 1.81 17.56 6.83
N SER A 73 1.70 16.23 6.83
CA SER A 73 0.67 15.50 7.58
C SER A 73 1.06 14.03 7.79
N PRO A 74 1.60 13.68 8.98
CA PRO A 74 1.96 12.30 9.31
C PRO A 74 0.80 11.32 9.13
N GLY A 75 -0.44 11.73 9.40
CA GLY A 75 -1.63 10.88 9.18
C GLY A 75 -1.86 10.54 7.70
N SER A 76 -1.67 11.50 6.80
CA SER A 76 -1.82 11.29 5.35
C SER A 76 -0.68 10.42 4.81
N PHE A 77 0.53 10.59 5.35
CA PHE A 77 1.66 9.71 5.07
C PHE A 77 1.34 8.27 5.49
N ILE A 78 0.90 8.05 6.74
CA ILE A 78 0.58 6.71 7.25
C ILE A 78 -0.50 6.06 6.39
N SER A 79 -1.56 6.80 6.06
CA SER A 79 -2.66 6.29 5.23
C SER A 79 -2.16 5.87 3.83
N SER A 80 -1.31 6.70 3.20
CA SER A 80 -0.70 6.43 1.90
C SER A 80 0.27 5.24 1.95
N ALA A 81 1.13 5.18 2.97
CA ALA A 81 2.16 4.17 3.14
C ALA A 81 1.58 2.78 3.44
N LEU A 82 0.53 2.73 4.26
CA LEU A 82 -0.13 1.47 4.58
C LEU A 82 -0.97 0.97 3.39
N SER A 83 -1.52 1.86 2.57
CA SER A 83 -2.45 1.52 1.48
C SER A 83 -3.60 0.61 1.99
N VAL A 84 -4.01 0.82 3.25
CA VAL A 84 -5.04 0.01 3.92
C VAL A 84 -6.36 0.74 3.89
N GLU A 85 -7.42 0.01 3.55
CA GLU A 85 -8.79 0.48 3.74
C GLU A 85 -9.14 0.44 5.23
N HIS A 86 -9.43 1.60 5.81
CA HIS A 86 -9.81 1.70 7.22
C HIS A 86 -11.21 1.15 7.45
N ARG A 87 -11.31 0.02 8.17
CA ARG A 87 -12.58 -0.49 8.68
C ARG A 87 -12.84 0.13 10.03
N SER A 88 -13.98 0.79 10.18
CA SER A 88 -14.43 1.35 11.44
C SER A 88 -15.68 0.63 11.93
N ILE A 89 -15.83 0.56 13.24
CA ILE A 89 -17.08 0.19 13.89
C ILE A 89 -17.57 1.41 14.67
N VAL A 90 -18.86 1.71 14.58
CA VAL A 90 -19.49 2.77 15.35
C VAL A 90 -20.14 2.13 16.56
N LEU A 91 -19.78 2.60 17.76
CA LEU A 91 -20.32 2.09 19.01
C LEU A 91 -21.44 3.03 19.48
N ASP A 92 -22.69 2.58 19.37
CA ASP A 92 -23.85 3.35 19.83
C ASP A 92 -24.15 3.13 21.31
N ARG A 93 -23.77 1.96 21.86
CA ARG A 93 -23.99 1.59 23.26
C ARG A 93 -22.87 0.70 23.76
N VAL A 94 -22.41 0.93 24.99
CA VAL A 94 -21.35 0.12 25.61
C VAL A 94 -21.78 -0.29 27.01
N LEU A 95 -21.68 -1.58 27.32
CA LEU A 95 -21.96 -2.10 28.66
C LEU A 95 -20.66 -2.09 29.48
N VAL A 96 -20.63 -1.35 30.58
CA VAL A 96 -19.48 -1.25 31.49
C VAL A 96 -19.92 -1.67 32.89
N VAL A 97 -19.06 -2.39 33.61
CA VAL A 97 -19.31 -2.71 35.03
C VAL A 97 -18.72 -1.60 35.89
N ILE A 98 -19.59 -0.84 36.57
CA ILE A 98 -19.21 0.22 37.51
C ILE A 98 -19.75 -0.20 38.88
N ASP A 99 -18.89 -0.25 39.90
CA ASP A 99 -19.25 -0.64 41.27
C ASP A 99 -20.00 -1.98 41.36
N SER A 100 -19.52 -2.99 40.61
CA SER A 100 -20.12 -4.32 40.51
C SER A 100 -21.53 -4.36 39.91
N LYS A 101 -21.98 -3.28 39.27
CA LYS A 101 -23.27 -3.21 38.56
C LYS A 101 -23.05 -3.00 37.06
N PRO A 102 -23.74 -3.76 36.18
CA PRO A 102 -23.66 -3.54 34.74
C PRO A 102 -24.46 -2.28 34.38
N THR A 103 -23.77 -1.27 33.86
CA THR A 103 -24.31 0.02 33.43
C THR A 103 -24.17 0.16 31.92
N LEU A 104 -25.27 0.44 31.24
CA LEU A 104 -25.28 0.66 29.79
C LEU A 104 -25.06 2.14 29.50
N LEU A 105 -23.93 2.47 28.88
CA LEU A 105 -23.59 3.81 28.43
C LEU A 105 -24.19 4.06 27.05
N THR A 106 -24.86 5.20 26.89
CA THR A 106 -25.46 5.66 25.63
C THR A 106 -24.94 7.03 25.20
N ASP A 107 -24.30 7.77 26.10
CA ASP A 107 -23.72 9.07 25.77
C ASP A 107 -22.41 8.90 24.97
N PRO A 108 -22.22 9.61 23.84
CA PRO A 108 -21.02 9.45 23.01
C PRO A 108 -19.70 9.77 23.72
N SER A 109 -19.70 10.73 24.66
CA SER A 109 -18.49 11.10 25.41
C SER A 109 -18.11 9.98 26.38
N GLU A 110 -19.10 9.47 27.12
CA GLU A 110 -18.91 8.35 28.05
C GLU A 110 -18.48 7.07 27.33
N ILE A 111 -19.09 6.76 26.18
CA ILE A 111 -18.71 5.63 25.32
C ILE A 111 -17.26 5.74 24.87
N LYS A 112 -16.83 6.94 24.42
CA LYS A 112 -15.45 7.17 23.98
C LYS A 112 -14.46 6.94 25.13
N GLN A 113 -14.74 7.48 26.31
CA GLN A 113 -13.86 7.30 27.48
C GLN A 113 -13.81 5.83 27.93
N ALA A 114 -14.95 5.15 27.95
CA ALA A 114 -15.02 3.73 28.28
C ALA A 114 -14.22 2.88 27.29
N ALA A 115 -14.31 3.16 25.99
CA ALA A 115 -13.55 2.46 24.96
C ALA A 115 -12.03 2.69 25.12
N ILE A 116 -11.59 3.93 25.34
CA ILE A 116 -10.18 4.25 25.59
C ILE A 116 -9.67 3.47 26.80
N LYS A 117 -10.40 3.52 27.92
CA LYS A 117 -10.03 2.80 29.14
C LYS A 117 -9.98 1.29 28.92
N HIS A 118 -10.93 0.72 28.20
CA HIS A 118 -10.94 -0.70 27.86
C HIS A 118 -9.68 -1.07 27.07
N PHE A 119 -9.38 -0.40 25.96
CA PHE A 119 -8.24 -0.76 25.13
C PHE A 119 -6.88 -0.47 25.76
N GLN A 120 -6.78 0.51 26.67
CA GLN A 120 -5.57 0.73 27.46
C GLN A 120 -5.32 -0.36 28.51
N SER A 121 -6.37 -1.00 29.01
CA SER A 121 -6.29 -2.01 30.08
C SER A 121 -6.42 -3.45 29.60
N VAL A 122 -6.99 -3.68 28.41
CA VAL A 122 -7.23 -5.03 27.86
C VAL A 122 -5.93 -5.75 27.54
N VAL A 123 -4.91 -4.99 27.13
CA VAL A 123 -3.55 -5.51 26.99
C VAL A 123 -2.87 -5.28 28.33
N THR A 124 -2.63 -6.35 29.07
CA THR A 124 -1.80 -6.29 30.27
C THR A 124 -0.47 -5.65 29.90
N PRO A 125 -0.02 -4.58 30.60
CA PRO A 125 1.33 -4.07 30.43
C PRO A 125 2.31 -5.24 30.50
N PRO A 126 3.31 -5.30 29.62
CA PRO A 126 4.23 -6.42 29.59
C PRO A 126 4.82 -6.62 30.99
N LEU A 127 4.59 -7.79 31.58
CA LEU A 127 5.07 -8.14 32.93
C LEU A 127 6.60 -8.07 33.03
N PHE A 128 7.27 -8.12 31.88
CA PHE A 128 8.71 -8.02 31.74
C PHE A 128 9.03 -6.87 30.79
N GLN A 129 9.74 -5.86 31.29
CA GLN A 129 10.46 -4.94 30.42
C GLN A 129 11.66 -5.69 29.84
N HIS A 130 11.68 -5.86 28.53
CA HIS A 130 12.83 -6.42 27.85
C HIS A 130 13.84 -5.31 27.59
N SER A 131 14.87 -5.24 28.43
CA SER A 131 15.96 -4.26 28.29
C SER A 131 17.03 -4.69 27.26
N SER A 132 16.98 -5.93 26.79
CA SER A 132 17.90 -6.49 25.78
C SER A 132 17.19 -7.55 24.93
N ILE A 133 17.65 -7.72 23.68
CA ILE A 133 17.23 -8.78 22.77
C ILE A 133 17.44 -10.16 23.38
N ASP A 134 18.47 -10.35 24.23
CA ASP A 134 18.76 -11.63 24.87
C ASP A 134 17.62 -12.12 25.78
N LEU A 135 16.77 -11.20 26.24
CA LEU A 135 15.61 -11.50 27.08
C LEU A 135 14.35 -11.84 26.27
N PHE A 136 14.40 -11.73 24.95
CA PHE A 136 13.26 -12.07 24.09
C PHE A 136 13.06 -13.59 23.99
N PRO A 137 11.84 -14.07 23.72
CA PRO A 137 11.62 -15.44 23.29
C PRO A 137 12.48 -15.82 22.08
N SER A 138 12.90 -17.08 21.99
CA SER A 138 13.82 -17.58 20.94
C SER A 138 13.41 -17.25 19.50
N ARG A 139 12.10 -17.19 19.22
CA ARG A 139 11.56 -16.75 17.92
C ARG A 139 11.99 -15.32 17.58
N TRP A 140 11.89 -14.41 18.54
CA TRP A 140 12.17 -12.99 18.35
C TRP A 140 13.65 -12.69 18.43
N GLN A 141 14.42 -13.41 19.26
CA GLN A 141 15.89 -13.34 19.23
C GLN A 141 16.41 -13.54 17.81
N LYS A 142 16.00 -14.63 17.14
CA LYS A 142 16.42 -14.92 15.77
C LYS A 142 16.00 -13.84 14.77
N ALA A 143 14.81 -13.26 14.93
CA ALA A 143 14.29 -12.24 14.02
C ALA A 143 15.02 -10.90 14.15
N TYR A 144 15.43 -10.53 15.37
CA TYR A 144 16.07 -9.24 15.67
C TYR A 144 17.59 -9.33 15.81
N THR A 145 18.20 -10.51 15.64
CA THR A 145 19.67 -10.65 15.64
C THR A 145 20.24 -9.90 14.44
N PRO A 146 21.26 -9.03 14.63
CA PRO A 146 21.92 -8.34 13.53
C PRO A 146 22.42 -9.31 12.47
N ILE A 147 22.15 -9.00 11.21
CA ILE A 147 22.59 -9.81 10.08
C ILE A 147 24.08 -9.56 9.89
N SER A 148 24.90 -10.62 9.93
CA SER A 148 26.37 -10.54 9.87
C SER A 148 26.94 -9.93 8.60
N SER A 149 26.18 -9.92 7.50
CA SER A 149 26.58 -9.29 6.23
C SER A 149 26.37 -7.78 6.19
N ILE A 150 25.73 -7.20 7.21
CA ILE A 150 25.44 -5.76 7.31
C ILE A 150 26.38 -5.17 8.37
N ASP A 151 26.86 -3.96 8.13
CA ASP A 151 27.73 -3.27 9.08
C ASP A 151 27.03 -3.09 10.44
N SER A 152 27.71 -3.56 11.49
CA SER A 152 27.32 -3.41 12.89
C SER A 152 27.01 -1.97 13.30
N SER A 153 27.67 -0.98 12.68
CA SER A 153 27.47 0.44 12.96
C SER A 153 26.05 0.95 12.67
N LEU A 154 25.31 0.30 11.77
CA LEU A 154 23.94 0.66 11.44
C LEU A 154 22.95 0.27 12.56
N TYR A 155 23.29 -0.76 13.33
CA TYR A 155 22.44 -1.24 14.42
C TYR A 155 22.67 -0.46 15.72
N THR A 156 23.82 0.18 15.91
CA THR A 156 24.14 0.86 17.17
C THR A 156 23.16 2.00 17.49
N SER A 157 22.75 2.76 16.48
CA SER A 157 21.74 3.81 16.61
C SER A 157 20.36 3.24 16.96
N VAL A 158 19.92 2.21 16.21
CA VAL A 158 18.59 1.58 16.37
C VAL A 158 18.45 0.81 17.68
N MET A 159 19.54 0.18 18.15
CA MET A 159 19.58 -0.61 19.38
C MET A 159 19.99 0.20 20.61
N SER A 160 20.25 1.51 20.45
CA SER A 160 20.52 2.37 21.58
C SER A 160 19.27 2.47 22.47
N PRO A 161 19.44 2.45 23.81
CA PRO A 161 18.30 2.62 24.70
C PRO A 161 17.67 4.00 24.46
N ILE A 162 16.34 4.02 24.36
CA ILE A 162 15.57 5.26 24.26
C ILE A 162 15.73 5.99 25.60
N LEU A 163 16.46 7.10 25.60
CA LEU A 163 16.53 8.01 26.72
C LEU A 163 15.34 8.97 26.61
N GLU A 164 14.57 9.15 27.68
CA GLU A 164 13.54 10.18 27.76
C GLU A 164 14.20 11.57 27.81
N GLU A 165 14.65 12.07 26.66
CA GLU A 165 14.87 13.50 26.44
C GLU A 165 14.03 13.93 25.23
N GLU A 166 12.74 14.13 25.48
CA GLU A 166 11.92 15.12 24.77
C GLU A 166 10.73 15.57 25.63
#